data_AF-A0A420XQI4-F1
#
_entry.id   AF-A0A420XQI4-F1
#
_cell.length_a   1.000
_cell.length_b   1.000
_cell.length_c   1.000
_cell.angle_alpha   90.00
_cell.angle_beta   90.00
_cell.angle_gamma   90.00
#
_symmetry.space_group_name_H-M   'P 1'
#
loop_
_entity.id
_entity.type
_entity.pdbx_description
1 polymer ?
#
loop_
_entity_poly.entity_id
_entity_poly.type
_entity_poly.pdbx_seq_one_letter_code
_entity_poly.pdbx_strand_id
1 'polypeptide(L)'
;MTAWGEHLAALDDELARREAEALTSGTWTPRELAALASERDALAEQWDELAAVHDARATRRDEAALARDVEATRRGRRRDSGAGAHDPAGERFLAARERDAALVEREGSRAERQHASDDRGRGARARERAAADRDQAVQRAEAGDAEVSALHQALETSRQVGMARGMLMERHGVDGDGAFRLLAALARQAASTVPEAAAVLVAAAGARGAGAGQPADAPGG
;
A
#
# COMPACT_ATOMS: atom_id res chain seq x y z
N MET A 1 9.63 -25.40 -11.50
CA MET A 1 10.41 -24.16 -11.21
C MET A 1 10.25 -23.15 -12.34
N THR A 2 10.43 -23.52 -13.61
CA THR A 2 10.11 -22.65 -14.77
C THR A 2 8.68 -22.12 -14.76
N ALA A 3 7.69 -22.99 -14.50
CA ALA A 3 6.28 -22.58 -14.40
C ALA A 3 5.98 -21.55 -13.28
N TRP A 4 6.78 -21.51 -12.20
CA TRP A 4 6.58 -20.51 -11.15
C TRP A 4 7.12 -19.15 -11.59
N GLY A 5 8.33 -19.11 -12.16
CA GLY A 5 8.89 -17.87 -12.72
C GLY A 5 8.04 -17.29 -13.85
N GLU A 6 7.49 -18.14 -14.73
CA GLU A 6 6.55 -17.71 -15.79
C GLU A 6 5.27 -17.10 -15.22
N HIS A 7 4.72 -17.70 -14.16
CA HIS A 7 3.55 -17.15 -13.47
C HIS A 7 3.84 -15.79 -12.83
N LEU A 8 4.98 -15.65 -12.14
CA LEU A 8 5.37 -14.37 -11.54
C LEU A 8 5.62 -13.29 -12.59
N ALA A 9 6.20 -13.63 -13.74
CA ALA A 9 6.37 -12.69 -14.86
C ALA A 9 5.02 -12.23 -15.43
N ALA A 10 4.06 -13.13 -15.59
CA ALA A 10 2.72 -12.77 -16.04
C ALA A 10 1.99 -11.85 -15.05
N LEU A 11 2.18 -12.07 -13.73
CA LEU A 11 1.67 -11.16 -12.71
C LEU A 11 2.36 -9.79 -12.74
N ASP A 12 3.67 -9.77 -13.02
CA ASP A 12 4.46 -8.55 -13.15
C ASP A 12 3.95 -7.66 -14.29
N ASP A 13 3.72 -8.27 -15.46
CA ASP A 13 3.15 -7.62 -16.64
C ASP A 13 1.74 -7.09 -16.36
N GLU A 14 0.91 -7.88 -15.67
CA GLU A 14 -0.44 -7.47 -15.30
C GLU A 14 -0.47 -6.27 -14.36
N LEU A 15 0.37 -6.30 -13.31
CA LEU A 15 0.48 -5.18 -12.39
C LEU A 15 1.05 -3.94 -13.08
N ALA A 16 2.05 -4.09 -13.95
CA ALA A 16 2.61 -2.99 -14.73
C ALA A 16 1.55 -2.32 -15.62
N ARG A 17 0.67 -3.12 -16.23
CA ARG A 17 -0.45 -2.61 -17.04
C ARG A 17 -1.43 -1.82 -16.18
N ARG A 18 -1.80 -2.32 -15.00
CA ARG A 18 -2.69 -1.62 -14.06
C ARG A 18 -2.07 -0.33 -13.53
N GLU A 19 -0.77 -0.29 -13.27
CA GLU A 19 -0.05 0.93 -12.88
C GLU A 19 -0.07 2.00 -13.98
N ALA A 20 0.17 1.59 -15.23
CA ALA A 20 0.09 2.51 -16.37
C ALA A 20 -1.33 3.08 -16.55
N GLU A 21 -2.36 2.25 -16.34
CA GLU A 21 -3.76 2.69 -16.34
C GLU A 21 -4.06 3.67 -15.20
N ALA A 22 -3.54 3.40 -13.99
CA ALA A 22 -3.71 4.28 -12.85
C ALA A 22 -3.10 5.68 -13.08
N LEU A 23 -1.90 5.73 -13.66
CA LEU A 23 -1.21 6.98 -14.00
C LEU A 23 -1.90 7.79 -15.09
N THR A 24 -2.61 7.14 -16.01
CA THR A 24 -3.24 7.79 -17.17
C THR A 24 -4.68 8.19 -16.95
N SER A 25 -5.44 7.39 -16.19
CA SER A 25 -6.87 7.61 -15.96
C SER A 25 -7.16 8.73 -14.96
N GLY A 26 -6.31 8.92 -13.94
CA GLY A 26 -6.52 9.90 -12.87
C GLY A 26 -7.77 9.66 -12.02
N THR A 27 -8.46 8.53 -12.22
CA THR A 27 -9.71 8.17 -11.53
C THR A 27 -9.48 7.32 -10.28
N TRP A 28 -8.26 6.86 -10.06
CA TRP A 28 -7.92 5.98 -8.95
C TRP A 28 -7.89 6.74 -7.64
N THR A 29 -8.60 6.21 -6.65
CA THR A 29 -8.57 6.72 -5.29
C THR A 29 -7.24 6.42 -4.61
N PRO A 30 -6.83 7.20 -3.59
CA PRO A 30 -5.63 6.90 -2.80
C PRO A 30 -5.62 5.47 -2.22
N ARG A 31 -6.79 4.94 -1.87
CA ARG A 31 -6.96 3.59 -1.35
C ARG A 31 -6.68 2.51 -2.41
N GLU A 32 -7.14 2.71 -3.63
CA GLU A 32 -6.87 1.79 -4.74
C GLU A 32 -5.39 1.80 -5.13
N LEU A 33 -4.75 2.97 -5.12
CA LEU A 33 -3.30 3.09 -5.34
C LEU A 33 -2.50 2.38 -4.23
N ALA A 34 -2.92 2.50 -2.96
CA ALA A 34 -2.29 1.79 -1.85
C ALA A 34 -2.47 0.27 -1.94
N ALA A 35 -3.64 -0.20 -2.40
CA ALA A 35 -3.88 -1.61 -2.65
C ALA A 35 -2.97 -2.15 -3.76
N LEU A 36 -2.86 -1.44 -4.88
CA LEU A 36 -1.97 -1.80 -5.99
C LEU A 36 -0.49 -1.88 -5.55
N ALA A 37 -0.04 -0.91 -4.75
CA ALA A 37 1.30 -0.94 -4.18
C ALA A 37 1.53 -2.15 -3.23
N SER A 38 0.49 -2.58 -2.52
CA SER A 38 0.56 -3.76 -1.65
C SER A 38 0.64 -5.06 -2.47
N GLU A 39 -0.08 -5.15 -3.59
CA GLU A 39 0.03 -6.25 -4.54
C GLU A 39 1.46 -6.33 -5.14
N ARG A 40 2.07 -5.17 -5.45
CA ARG A 40 3.46 -5.08 -5.90
C ARG A 40 4.45 -5.59 -4.86
N ASP A 41 4.29 -5.20 -3.60
CA ASP A 41 5.16 -5.64 -2.53
C ASP A 41 5.08 -7.17 -2.31
N ALA A 42 3.87 -7.74 -2.42
CA ALA A 42 3.65 -9.17 -2.35
C ALA A 42 4.26 -9.93 -3.54
N LEU A 43 4.19 -9.38 -4.76
CA LEU A 43 4.86 -9.97 -5.91
C LEU A 43 6.39 -9.95 -5.74
N ALA A 44 6.94 -8.85 -5.22
CA ALA A 44 8.36 -8.75 -4.96
C ALA A 44 8.83 -9.76 -3.89
N GLU A 45 8.03 -10.03 -2.87
CA GLU A 45 8.30 -11.08 -1.88
C GLU A 45 8.35 -12.48 -2.53
N GLN A 46 7.44 -12.78 -3.44
CA GLN A 46 7.46 -14.06 -4.18
C GLN A 46 8.70 -14.21 -5.07
N TRP A 47 9.17 -13.11 -5.70
CA TRP A 47 10.43 -13.11 -6.44
C TRP A 47 11.64 -13.35 -5.53
N ASP A 48 11.66 -12.74 -4.34
CA ASP A 48 12.70 -12.94 -3.35
C ASP A 48 12.73 -14.40 -2.86
N GLU A 49 11.56 -15.03 -2.67
CA GLU A 49 11.43 -16.44 -2.30
C GLU A 49 11.95 -17.36 -3.41
N LEU A 50 11.54 -17.13 -4.67
CA LEU A 50 12.04 -17.90 -5.81
C LEU A 50 13.57 -17.80 -5.92
N ALA A 51 14.13 -16.60 -5.74
CA ALA A 51 15.57 -16.38 -5.73
C ALA A 51 16.26 -17.18 -4.60
N ALA A 52 15.68 -17.18 -3.39
CA ALA A 52 16.20 -17.97 -2.26
C ALA A 52 16.21 -19.49 -2.56
N VAL A 53 15.18 -20.01 -3.25
CA VAL A 53 15.14 -21.41 -3.69
C VAL A 53 16.25 -21.71 -4.69
N HIS A 54 16.52 -20.79 -5.62
CA HIS A 54 17.63 -20.92 -6.58
C HIS A 54 18.99 -20.91 -5.87
N ASP A 55 19.19 -20.01 -4.92
CA ASP A 55 20.43 -19.92 -4.13
C ASP A 55 20.66 -21.19 -3.32
N ALA A 56 19.62 -21.71 -2.64
CA ALA A 56 19.71 -22.97 -1.89
C ALA A 56 20.05 -24.17 -2.79
N ARG A 57 19.52 -24.20 -4.02
CA ARG A 57 19.89 -25.23 -5.00
C ARG A 57 21.33 -25.09 -5.47
N ALA A 58 21.80 -23.86 -5.72
CA ALA A 58 23.18 -23.59 -6.10
C ALA A 58 24.16 -24.02 -5.00
N THR A 59 23.87 -23.69 -3.74
CA THR A 59 24.69 -24.09 -2.58
C THR A 59 24.83 -25.61 -2.48
N ARG A 60 23.72 -26.36 -2.59
CA ARG A 60 23.76 -27.84 -2.58
C ARG A 60 24.62 -28.41 -3.72
N ARG A 61 24.57 -27.80 -4.90
CA ARG A 61 25.41 -28.21 -6.05
C ARG A 61 26.89 -27.95 -5.76
N ASP A 62 27.21 -26.80 -5.17
CA ASP A 62 28.59 -26.44 -4.84
C ASP A 62 29.18 -27.35 -3.77
N GLU A 63 28.39 -27.71 -2.75
CA GLU A 63 28.74 -28.70 -1.72
C GLU A 63 28.99 -30.08 -2.33
N ALA A 64 28.09 -30.54 -3.21
CA ALA A 64 28.26 -31.82 -3.90
C ALA A 64 29.50 -31.82 -4.81
N ALA A 65 29.80 -30.71 -5.48
CA ALA A 65 31.01 -30.57 -6.28
C ALA A 65 32.28 -30.63 -5.40
N LEU A 66 32.29 -29.92 -4.29
CA LEU A 66 33.40 -29.96 -3.33
C LEU A 66 33.63 -31.38 -2.78
N ALA A 67 32.56 -32.11 -2.44
CA ALA A 67 32.66 -33.49 -1.98
C ALA A 67 33.30 -34.41 -3.03
N ARG A 68 32.95 -34.24 -4.31
CA ARG A 68 33.58 -34.98 -5.42
C ARG A 68 35.06 -34.63 -5.57
N ASP A 69 35.42 -33.36 -5.45
CA ASP A 69 36.81 -32.90 -5.56
C ASP A 69 37.69 -33.47 -4.43
N VAL A 70 37.16 -33.49 -3.20
CA VAL A 70 37.82 -34.12 -2.04
C VAL A 70 38.04 -35.61 -2.28
N GLU A 71 37.03 -36.32 -2.80
CA GLU A 71 37.12 -37.75 -3.06
C GLU A 71 38.07 -38.08 -4.23
N ALA A 72 38.06 -37.27 -5.30
CA ALA A 72 39.03 -37.38 -6.39
C ALA A 72 40.46 -37.20 -5.89
N THR A 73 40.70 -36.22 -5.02
CA THR A 73 42.00 -35.97 -4.39
C THR A 73 42.45 -37.14 -3.51
N ARG A 74 41.54 -37.75 -2.74
CA ARG A 74 41.83 -38.95 -1.93
C ARG A 74 42.21 -40.14 -2.81
N ARG A 75 41.46 -40.40 -3.89
CA ARG A 75 41.76 -41.50 -4.83
C ARG A 75 43.10 -41.29 -5.54
N GLY A 76 43.41 -40.05 -5.95
CA GLY A 76 44.70 -39.69 -6.52
C GLY A 76 45.87 -40.04 -5.60
N ARG A 77 45.81 -39.62 -4.33
CA ARG A 77 46.85 -39.93 -3.33
C ARG A 77 47.05 -41.44 -3.12
N ARG A 78 45.97 -42.22 -3.09
CA ARG A 78 46.04 -43.68 -2.95
C ARG A 78 46.71 -44.34 -4.16
N ARG A 79 46.46 -43.85 -5.37
CA ARG A 79 47.06 -44.36 -6.61
C ARG A 79 48.56 -44.06 -6.67
N ASP A 80 48.96 -42.86 -6.24
CA ASP A 80 50.39 -42.46 -6.17
C ASP A 80 51.18 -43.29 -5.15
N SER A 81 50.53 -43.82 -4.12
CA SER A 81 51.17 -44.69 -3.12
C SER A 81 51.57 -46.07 -3.67
N GLY A 82 51.15 -46.43 -4.89
CA GLY A 82 51.36 -47.74 -5.49
C GLY A 82 51.86 -47.76 -6.94
N ALA A 83 52.16 -46.61 -7.56
CA ALA A 83 52.54 -46.53 -8.98
C ALA A 83 54.00 -46.06 -9.17
N GLY A 84 54.81 -46.87 -9.85
CA GLY A 84 56.17 -46.53 -10.26
C GLY A 84 56.24 -45.79 -11.61
N ALA A 85 57.15 -44.82 -11.68
CA ALA A 85 57.83 -44.27 -12.87
C ALA A 85 57.02 -44.10 -14.18
N HIS A 86 56.05 -43.20 -14.17
CA HIS A 86 55.78 -42.33 -15.32
C HIS A 86 55.72 -40.91 -14.75
N ASP A 87 56.31 -39.89 -15.38
CA ASP A 87 56.35 -38.51 -14.86
C ASP A 87 55.03 -37.77 -15.17
N PRO A 88 54.09 -37.70 -14.22
CA PRO A 88 52.79 -37.07 -14.35
C PRO A 88 52.82 -35.67 -13.70
N ALA A 89 54.00 -35.13 -13.36
CA ALA A 89 54.12 -33.92 -12.54
C ALA A 89 53.50 -32.70 -13.24
N GLY A 90 53.70 -32.55 -14.55
CA GLY A 90 53.12 -31.47 -15.35
C GLY A 90 51.59 -31.53 -15.44
N GLU A 91 51.02 -32.70 -15.76
CA GLU A 91 49.56 -32.91 -15.82
C GLU A 91 48.89 -32.72 -14.45
N ARG A 92 49.56 -33.17 -13.37
CA ARG A 92 49.07 -32.95 -11.99
C ARG A 92 49.10 -31.49 -11.60
N PHE A 93 50.14 -30.75 -12.00
CA PHE A 93 50.25 -29.32 -11.74
C PHE A 93 49.14 -28.55 -12.46
N LEU A 94 48.88 -28.86 -13.74
CA LEU A 94 47.78 -28.26 -14.51
C LEU A 94 46.42 -28.60 -13.87
N ALA A 95 46.18 -29.86 -13.54
CA ALA A 95 44.93 -30.27 -12.89
C ALA A 95 44.75 -29.67 -11.48
N ALA A 96 45.84 -29.43 -10.75
CA ALA A 96 45.79 -28.71 -9.46
C ALA A 96 45.42 -27.23 -9.67
N ARG A 97 46.07 -26.56 -10.61
CA ARG A 97 45.77 -25.17 -10.96
C ARG A 97 44.34 -24.97 -11.45
N GLU A 98 43.83 -25.88 -12.27
CA GLU A 98 42.42 -25.85 -12.74
C GLU A 98 41.44 -26.02 -11.58
N ARG A 99 41.74 -26.89 -10.62
CA ARG A 99 40.93 -27.01 -9.40
C ARG A 99 40.96 -25.73 -8.56
N ASP A 100 42.13 -25.12 -8.38
CA ASP A 100 42.26 -23.87 -7.63
C ASP A 100 41.49 -22.73 -8.32
N ALA A 101 41.58 -22.61 -9.64
CA ALA A 101 40.79 -21.65 -10.42
C ALA A 101 39.28 -21.88 -10.23
N ALA A 102 38.83 -23.13 -10.33
CA ALA A 102 37.42 -23.48 -10.12
C ALA A 102 36.95 -23.28 -8.67
N LEU A 103 37.85 -23.31 -7.68
CA LEU A 103 37.52 -22.96 -6.30
C LEU A 103 37.32 -21.45 -6.15
N VAL A 104 38.21 -20.64 -6.73
CA VAL A 104 38.09 -19.17 -6.73
C VAL A 104 36.81 -18.71 -7.43
N GLU A 105 36.46 -19.28 -8.58
CA GLU A 105 35.19 -18.98 -9.28
C GLU A 105 33.97 -19.32 -8.42
N ARG A 106 34.00 -20.47 -7.72
CA ARG A 106 32.93 -20.88 -6.80
C ARG A 106 32.81 -19.95 -5.61
N GLU A 107 33.93 -19.51 -5.03
CA GLU A 107 33.96 -18.52 -3.96
C GLU A 107 33.39 -17.18 -4.43
N GLY A 108 33.77 -16.71 -5.62
CA GLY A 108 33.20 -15.51 -6.23
C GLY A 108 31.69 -15.62 -6.42
N SER A 109 31.23 -16.73 -7.00
CA SER A 109 29.78 -17.00 -7.17
C SER A 109 29.02 -17.08 -5.83
N ARG A 110 29.65 -17.55 -4.75
CA ARG A 110 29.03 -17.54 -3.41
C ARG A 110 28.93 -16.14 -2.84
N ALA A 111 30.00 -15.34 -2.99
CA ALA A 111 30.00 -13.95 -2.55
C ALA A 111 28.94 -13.13 -3.31
N GLU A 112 28.83 -13.30 -4.62
CA GLU A 112 27.79 -12.65 -5.44
C GLU A 112 26.37 -13.03 -4.99
N ARG A 113 26.11 -14.31 -4.71
CA ARG A 113 24.80 -14.75 -4.18
C ARG A 113 24.53 -14.17 -2.79
N GLN A 114 25.55 -14.08 -1.93
CA GLN A 114 25.41 -13.46 -0.62
C GLN A 114 25.06 -11.97 -0.76
N HIS A 115 25.78 -11.24 -1.61
CA HIS A 115 25.46 -9.84 -1.90
C HIS A 115 24.05 -9.68 -2.47
N ALA A 116 23.65 -10.51 -3.43
CA ALA A 116 22.29 -10.48 -3.97
C ALA A 116 21.23 -10.77 -2.88
N SER A 117 21.50 -11.70 -1.96
CA SER A 117 20.63 -11.97 -0.81
C SER A 117 20.53 -10.76 0.13
N ASP A 118 21.66 -10.12 0.42
CA ASP A 118 21.69 -8.93 1.27
C ASP A 118 20.96 -7.75 0.61
N ASP A 119 21.07 -7.60 -0.72
CA ASP A 119 20.40 -6.60 -1.53
C ASP A 119 18.88 -6.79 -1.48
N ARG A 120 18.41 -8.02 -1.68
CA ARG A 120 16.99 -8.39 -1.51
C ARG A 120 16.50 -8.09 -0.09
N GLY A 121 17.31 -8.44 0.92
CA GLY A 121 17.00 -8.11 2.31
C GLY A 121 16.88 -6.60 2.58
N ARG A 122 17.72 -5.77 1.95
CA ARG A 122 17.58 -4.31 2.00
C ARG A 122 16.33 -3.82 1.26
N GLY A 123 16.02 -4.42 0.11
CA GLY A 123 14.81 -4.17 -0.67
C GLY A 123 13.54 -4.46 0.13
N ALA A 124 13.44 -5.62 0.78
CA ALA A 124 12.31 -6.00 1.62
C ALA A 124 12.06 -4.99 2.75
N ARG A 125 13.12 -4.56 3.46
CA ARG A 125 13.01 -3.53 4.50
C ARG A 125 12.60 -2.16 3.95
N ALA A 126 12.99 -1.84 2.71
CA ALA A 126 12.56 -0.60 2.07
C ALA A 126 11.06 -0.65 1.73
N ARG A 127 10.55 -1.78 1.24
CA ARG A 127 9.12 -2.01 1.00
C ARG A 127 8.31 -1.94 2.30
N GLU A 128 8.79 -2.55 3.39
CA GLU A 128 8.15 -2.46 4.70
C GLU A 128 8.01 -1.00 5.20
N ARG A 129 9.06 -0.19 5.07
CA ARG A 129 8.99 1.24 5.39
C ARG A 129 8.01 1.99 4.50
N ALA A 130 8.05 1.72 3.19
CA ALA A 130 7.12 2.34 2.24
C ALA A 130 5.66 1.95 2.53
N ALA A 131 5.39 0.72 2.95
CA ALA A 131 4.06 0.27 3.37
C ALA A 131 3.58 1.06 4.61
N ALA A 132 4.44 1.20 5.62
CA ALA A 132 4.11 2.00 6.81
C ALA A 132 3.83 3.48 6.45
N ASP A 133 4.62 4.07 5.55
CA ASP A 133 4.43 5.44 5.08
C ASP A 133 3.08 5.60 4.33
N ARG A 134 2.70 4.61 3.51
CA ARG A 134 1.40 4.58 2.82
C ARG A 134 0.24 4.46 3.79
N ASP A 135 0.33 3.58 4.79
CA ASP A 135 -0.71 3.42 5.81
C ASP A 135 -0.91 4.72 6.60
N GLN A 136 0.18 5.38 6.98
CA GLN A 136 0.12 6.70 7.63
C GLN A 136 -0.47 7.78 6.71
N ALA A 137 -0.21 7.73 5.41
CA ALA A 137 -0.80 8.66 4.45
C ALA A 137 -2.31 8.46 4.32
N VAL A 138 -2.77 7.21 4.25
CA VAL A 138 -4.21 6.87 4.21
C VAL A 138 -4.91 7.32 5.50
N GLN A 139 -4.35 7.03 6.67
CA GLN A 139 -4.92 7.46 7.95
C GLN A 139 -5.03 8.99 8.06
N ARG A 140 -4.03 9.73 7.57
CA ARG A 140 -4.07 11.20 7.54
C ARG A 140 -5.14 11.74 6.58
N ALA A 141 -5.31 11.12 5.42
CA ALA A 141 -6.35 11.49 4.48
C ALA A 141 -7.75 11.26 5.07
N GLU A 142 -7.99 10.08 5.65
CA GLU A 142 -9.27 9.73 6.30
C GLU A 142 -9.58 10.67 7.48
N ALA A 143 -8.57 11.00 8.30
CA ALA A 143 -8.73 11.96 9.39
C ALA A 143 -9.07 13.37 8.88
N GLY A 144 -8.40 13.82 7.81
CA GLY A 144 -8.68 15.11 7.17
C GLY A 144 -10.10 15.17 6.60
N ASP A 145 -10.56 14.11 5.93
CA ASP A 145 -11.92 14.03 5.38
C ASP A 145 -12.98 14.08 6.49
N ALA A 146 -12.73 13.39 7.61
CA ALA A 146 -13.59 13.44 8.79
C ALA A 146 -13.64 14.85 9.40
N GLU A 147 -12.50 15.55 9.50
CA GLU A 147 -12.42 16.92 10.00
C GLU A 147 -13.18 17.90 9.09
N VAL A 148 -12.99 17.82 7.77
CA VAL A 148 -13.70 18.64 6.79
C VAL A 148 -15.21 18.41 6.86
N SER A 149 -15.64 17.14 6.97
CA SER A 149 -17.06 16.80 7.12
C SER A 149 -17.65 17.40 8.41
N ALA A 150 -16.94 17.28 9.53
CA ALA A 150 -17.36 17.86 10.80
C ALA A 150 -17.44 19.40 10.73
N LEU A 151 -16.48 20.05 10.09
CA LEU A 151 -16.47 21.50 9.87
C LEU A 151 -17.67 21.94 9.02
N HIS A 152 -17.96 21.24 7.91
CA HIS A 152 -19.13 21.53 7.09
C HIS A 152 -20.43 21.40 7.89
N GLN A 153 -20.56 20.34 8.70
CA GLN A 153 -21.73 20.16 9.56
C GLN A 153 -21.86 21.28 10.60
N ALA A 154 -20.75 21.70 11.22
CA ALA A 154 -20.74 22.78 12.20
C ALA A 154 -21.11 24.14 11.57
N LEU A 155 -20.58 24.43 10.37
CA LEU A 155 -20.90 25.65 9.64
C LEU A 155 -22.37 25.69 9.22
N GLU A 156 -22.90 24.58 8.69
CA GLU A 156 -24.32 24.50 8.32
C GLU A 156 -25.22 24.66 9.55
N THR A 157 -24.86 24.02 10.67
CA THR A 157 -25.58 24.17 11.94
C THR A 157 -25.57 25.62 12.42
N SER A 158 -24.42 26.29 12.41
CA SER A 158 -24.27 27.69 12.81
C SER A 158 -25.10 28.62 11.91
N ARG A 159 -25.08 28.35 10.60
CA ARG A 159 -25.90 29.07 9.62
C ARG A 159 -27.39 28.92 9.91
N GLN A 160 -27.87 27.70 10.18
CA GLN A 160 -29.28 27.44 10.50
C GLN A 160 -29.71 28.15 11.78
N VAL A 161 -28.89 28.10 12.84
CA VAL A 161 -29.13 28.85 14.08
C VAL A 161 -29.18 30.35 13.82
N GLY A 162 -28.27 30.90 13.02
CA GLY A 162 -28.28 32.30 12.62
C GLY A 162 -29.54 32.71 11.87
N MET A 163 -29.97 31.91 10.88
CA MET A 163 -31.20 32.14 10.12
C MET A 163 -32.44 32.09 11.02
N ALA A 164 -32.55 31.08 11.89
CA ALA A 164 -33.66 30.97 12.82
C ALA A 164 -33.74 32.16 13.79
N ARG A 165 -32.59 32.64 14.30
CA ARG A 165 -32.54 33.86 15.12
C ARG A 165 -33.03 35.07 14.33
N GLY A 166 -32.56 35.26 13.09
CA GLY A 166 -33.02 36.35 12.22
C GLY A 166 -34.54 36.32 12.00
N MET A 167 -35.11 35.15 11.70
CA MET A 167 -36.56 34.98 11.54
C MET A 167 -37.34 35.32 12.82
N LEU A 168 -36.82 34.94 13.99
CA LEU A 168 -37.45 35.26 15.27
C LEU A 168 -37.36 36.75 15.62
N MET A 169 -36.22 37.40 15.32
CA MET A 169 -36.06 38.85 15.47
C MET A 169 -37.08 39.60 14.64
N GLU A 170 -37.20 39.26 13.35
CA GLU A 170 -38.14 39.90 12.43
C GLU A 170 -39.60 39.68 12.87
N ARG A 171 -39.96 38.45 13.23
CA ARG A 171 -41.34 38.09 13.58
C ARG A 171 -41.81 38.68 14.91
N HIS A 172 -40.92 38.79 15.89
CA HIS A 172 -41.27 39.17 17.26
C HIS A 172 -40.75 40.54 17.68
N GLY A 173 -40.00 41.25 16.82
CA GLY A 173 -39.44 42.56 17.12
C GLY A 173 -38.43 42.54 18.29
N VAL A 174 -37.74 41.43 18.49
CA VAL A 174 -36.78 41.23 19.58
C VAL A 174 -35.35 41.41 19.09
N ASP A 175 -34.45 41.76 20.00
CA ASP A 175 -33.01 41.78 19.75
C ASP A 175 -32.42 40.36 19.63
N GLY A 176 -31.14 40.28 19.27
CA GLY A 176 -30.46 39.00 19.04
C GLY A 176 -30.47 38.08 20.27
N ASP A 177 -30.38 38.63 21.48
CA ASP A 177 -30.39 37.87 22.73
C ASP A 177 -31.80 37.42 23.12
N GLY A 178 -32.82 38.25 22.85
CA GLY A 178 -34.22 37.88 22.93
C GLY A 178 -34.58 36.72 21.99
N ALA A 179 -34.15 36.81 20.73
CA ALA A 179 -34.38 35.76 19.73
C ALA A 179 -33.70 34.43 20.11
N PHE A 180 -32.48 34.47 20.65
CA PHE A 180 -31.81 33.27 21.13
C PHE A 180 -32.53 32.63 22.32
N ARG A 181 -33.01 33.45 23.28
CA ARG A 181 -33.81 32.94 24.41
C ARG A 181 -35.11 32.28 23.96
N LEU A 182 -35.79 32.85 22.96
CA LEU A 182 -36.99 32.25 22.35
C LEU A 182 -36.66 30.92 21.68
N LEU A 183 -35.59 30.86 20.88
CA LEU A 183 -35.13 29.63 20.24
C LEU A 183 -34.77 28.55 21.26
N ALA A 184 -34.08 28.91 22.34
CA ALA A 184 -33.75 27.99 23.42
C ALA A 184 -34.99 27.52 24.20
N ALA A 185 -36.01 28.36 24.36
CA ALA A 185 -37.27 27.96 24.97
C ALA A 185 -38.02 26.96 24.07
N LEU A 186 -38.04 27.18 22.76
CA LEU A 186 -38.62 26.25 21.78
C LEU A 186 -37.91 24.89 21.80
N ALA A 187 -36.57 24.89 21.81
CA ALA A 187 -35.79 23.66 21.90
C ALA A 187 -36.12 22.86 23.18
N ARG A 188 -36.19 23.53 24.33
CA ARG A 188 -36.60 22.87 25.60
C ARG A 188 -38.02 22.31 25.53
N GLN A 189 -38.95 23.05 24.95
CA GLN A 189 -40.34 22.61 24.82
C GLN A 189 -40.49 21.40 23.90
N ALA A 190 -39.66 21.33 22.85
CA ALA A 190 -39.63 20.20 21.92
C ALA A 190 -38.75 19.02 22.40
N ALA A 191 -38.12 19.13 23.57
CA ALA A 191 -37.11 18.18 24.07
C ALA A 191 -35.99 17.91 23.05
N SER A 192 -35.57 18.95 22.32
CA SER A 192 -34.57 18.91 21.26
C SER A 192 -33.37 19.82 21.57
N THR A 193 -32.32 19.72 20.76
CA THR A 193 -31.21 20.68 20.83
C THR A 193 -31.56 22.01 20.14
N VAL A 194 -30.85 23.09 20.48
CA VAL A 194 -31.02 24.41 19.83
C VAL A 194 -30.76 24.35 18.32
N PRO A 195 -29.70 23.68 17.84
CA PRO A 195 -29.52 23.35 16.43
C PRO A 195 -30.73 22.67 15.77
N GLU A 196 -31.27 21.63 16.39
CA GLU A 196 -32.43 20.90 15.85
C GLU A 196 -33.67 21.78 15.75
N ALA A 197 -33.96 22.56 16.79
CA ALA A 197 -35.08 23.50 16.78
C ALA A 197 -34.92 24.57 15.70
N ALA A 198 -33.69 25.04 15.47
CA ALA A 198 -33.38 25.99 14.41
C ALA A 198 -33.58 25.39 13.01
N ALA A 199 -33.10 24.16 12.79
CA ALA A 199 -33.27 23.43 11.53
C ALA A 199 -34.75 23.25 11.18
N VAL A 200 -35.57 22.86 12.16
CA VAL A 200 -37.04 22.71 11.99
C VAL A 200 -37.69 24.05 11.63
N LEU A 201 -37.32 25.13 12.31
CA LEU A 201 -37.84 26.48 12.04
C LEU A 201 -37.53 26.96 10.62
N VAL A 202 -36.27 26.80 10.19
CA VAL A 202 -35.80 27.18 8.85
C VAL A 202 -36.48 26.33 7.78
N ALA A 203 -36.57 25.01 7.97
CA ALA A 203 -37.26 24.11 7.04
C ALA A 203 -38.75 24.47 6.91
N ALA A 204 -39.43 24.74 8.02
CA ALA A 204 -40.84 25.15 8.02
C ALA A 204 -41.08 26.52 7.38
N ALA A 205 -40.10 27.42 7.40
CA ALA A 205 -40.15 28.70 6.69
C ALA A 205 -39.96 28.50 5.17
N GLY A 206 -39.00 27.66 4.76
CA GLY A 206 -38.79 27.33 3.35
C GLY A 206 -40.01 26.69 2.69
N ALA A 207 -40.69 25.77 3.38
CA ALA A 207 -41.91 25.13 2.89
C ALA A 207 -43.08 26.13 2.68
N ARG A 208 -43.20 27.14 3.56
CA ARG A 208 -44.22 28.19 3.44
C ARG A 208 -43.94 29.17 2.29
N GLY A 209 -42.67 29.44 1.99
CA GLY A 209 -42.26 30.26 0.83
C GLY A 209 -42.50 29.56 -0.51
N ALA A 210 -42.28 28.24 -0.59
CA ALA A 210 -42.51 27.46 -1.80
C ALA A 210 -44.00 27.30 -2.15
N GLY A 211 -44.88 27.22 -1.16
CA GLY A 211 -46.33 27.12 -1.37
C GLY A 211 -47.02 28.41 -1.85
N ALA A 212 -46.37 29.57 -1.73
CA ALA A 212 -46.92 30.86 -2.19
C ALA A 212 -46.69 31.14 -3.69
N GLY A 213 -45.96 30.26 -4.39
CA GLY A 213 -45.55 30.44 -5.81
C GLY A 213 -46.34 29.64 -6.85
N GLN A 214 -47.35 28.85 -6.46
CA GLN A 214 -48.18 28.11 -7.42
C GLN A 214 -49.43 28.95 -7.78
N PRO A 215 -49.52 29.60 -8.96
CA PRO A 215 -50.74 30.26 -9.37
C PRO A 215 -51.83 29.22 -9.57
N ALA A 216 -52.98 29.45 -8.92
CA ALA A 216 -54.18 28.66 -9.15
C ALA A 216 -54.66 28.92 -10.59
N ASP A 217 -54.45 27.93 -11.47
CA ASP A 217 -55.14 27.88 -12.75
C ASP A 217 -56.65 27.78 -12.46
N ALA A 218 -57.35 28.89 -12.70
CA ALA A 218 -58.80 28.93 -12.68
C ALA A 218 -59.32 28.25 -13.97
N PRO A 219 -60.26 27.29 -13.88
CA PRO A 219 -60.87 26.74 -15.08
C PRO A 219 -61.77 27.81 -15.71
N GLY A 220 -61.43 28.21 -16.93
CA GLY A 220 -62.26 29.05 -17.79
C GLY A 220 -63.58 28.36 -18.13
N GLY A 221 -64.65 29.15 -18.18
CA GLY A 221 -65.99 28.74 -18.62
C GLY A 221 -66.15 28.65 -20.13
#